data_AF-J4X1N3-F1
#
_entry.id   AF-J4X1N3-F1
#
_cell.length_a   1.000
_cell.length_b   1.000
_cell.length_c   1.000
_cell.angle_alpha   90.00
_cell.angle_beta   90.00
_cell.angle_gamma   90.00
#
_symmetry.space_group_name_H-M   'P 1'
#
loop_
_entity.id
_entity.type
_entity.pdbx_description
1 polymer ?
#
loop_
_entity_poly.entity_id
_entity_poly.type
_entity_poly.pdbx_seq_one_letter_code
_entity_poly.pdbx_strand_id
1 'polypeptide(L)'
;MPLIAGIDIGNATTEVALAQDGRFIGSGIVATTGMKGTRENIAGVVASLQQALDKTPWSLQDVAKICINEAAPVIGDVAMETITETIITESTMIGHNPQTPGGVGVGMGTTIAVEKLAALSEDRFAQGWIPLVGEEMDFLEAVWFINEALDRGVNVVAAILKKDDGVLVNNRLHRPIPVVDEVTLLEKVPEGVLAAVEVAAPGQVVRVLSNPYGIATFFALTPEETQTIVPIARALIGNRSAVVLKTPQGDVRSRVIPAGKIFIRGEKRGGEADVAQGAQAIMQAMSACAPVCDIRGEAGTHAGGMLERVRKVMASLTGHEMSAIYIQDLLAVDTFIPRKVQGGMAGECAMENAVGMAAMVKADRLQMQVIARELSARLQTEVVVGGVEANMAIAGALTTPGCAAPLAILDLGAGSTDAAIVNAEGQITAVHLAGAGNMVSLLIKTELGLEDLSLAEAIKKYPLAKVESLFSIRHENGAVEFFREALSPAVFAKVVYIKEGELVPIDNASPLEKIRLVRRQAKEKVFVTNCLRALRQVSPGGSIRDIAFVVLVGGSSLDFEIPQLITEALSHYGVVAGQGNIRGTEGPRNAVATGLLLAGQAN
;
A
#
# COMPACT_ATOMS: atom_id res chain seq x y z
N MET A 1 -26.45 37.67 22.96
CA MET A 1 -26.55 37.42 21.51
C MET A 1 -26.90 35.95 21.29
N PRO A 2 -27.48 35.57 20.13
CA PRO A 2 -27.90 34.20 19.88
C PRO A 2 -26.75 33.19 19.99
N LEU A 3 -27.08 31.98 20.46
CA LEU A 3 -26.21 30.80 20.40
C LEU A 3 -26.25 30.26 18.96
N ILE A 4 -25.10 30.24 18.29
CA ILE A 4 -24.97 29.83 16.87
C ILE A 4 -24.14 28.57 16.78
N ALA A 5 -24.54 27.63 15.93
CA ALA A 5 -23.77 26.43 15.61
C ALA A 5 -23.38 26.41 14.12
N GLY A 6 -22.09 26.27 13.83
CA GLY A 6 -21.58 25.92 12.50
C GLY A 6 -21.39 24.40 12.43
N ILE A 7 -21.99 23.74 11.45
CA ILE A 7 -22.01 22.28 11.33
C ILE A 7 -21.49 21.87 9.95
N ASP A 8 -20.38 21.16 9.94
CA ASP A 8 -19.81 20.55 8.75
C ASP A 8 -20.22 19.07 8.67
N ILE A 9 -20.89 18.70 7.59
CA ILE A 9 -21.22 17.31 7.26
C ILE A 9 -20.22 16.82 6.21
N GLY A 10 -19.08 16.32 6.66
CA GLY A 10 -18.02 15.77 5.81
C GLY A 10 -18.27 14.32 5.38
N ASN A 11 -17.39 13.79 4.51
CA ASN A 11 -17.47 12.40 4.04
C ASN A 11 -17.15 11.38 5.15
N ALA A 12 -16.29 11.74 6.09
CA ALA A 12 -15.85 10.87 7.18
C ALA A 12 -16.35 11.32 8.56
N THR A 13 -16.36 12.63 8.82
CA THR A 13 -16.73 13.22 10.11
C THR A 13 -17.80 14.27 9.95
N THR A 14 -18.69 14.35 10.95
CA THR A 14 -19.64 15.45 11.13
C THR A 14 -19.18 16.28 12.32
N GLU A 15 -18.84 17.54 12.07
CA GLU A 15 -18.13 18.40 13.01
C GLU A 15 -18.95 19.64 13.34
N VAL A 16 -18.93 20.06 14.60
CA VAL A 16 -19.70 21.21 15.10
C VAL A 16 -18.75 22.22 15.75
N ALA A 17 -18.96 23.50 15.47
CA ALA A 17 -18.42 24.63 16.22
C ALA A 17 -19.60 25.40 16.83
N LEU A 18 -19.53 25.69 18.12
CA LEU A 18 -20.57 26.39 18.87
C LEU A 18 -20.03 27.71 19.42
N ALA A 19 -20.78 28.79 19.29
CA ALA A 19 -20.41 30.09 19.82
C ALA A 19 -21.56 30.89 20.39
N GLN A 20 -21.22 31.72 21.38
CA GLN A 20 -22.11 32.67 22.03
C GLN A 20 -21.40 34.03 22.12
N ASP A 21 -22.12 35.12 21.85
CA ASP A 21 -21.59 36.49 21.92
C ASP A 21 -20.27 36.69 21.15
N GLY A 22 -20.16 36.06 19.97
CA GLY A 22 -18.94 36.14 19.14
C GLY A 22 -17.79 35.24 19.61
N ARG A 23 -17.93 34.52 20.71
CA ARG A 23 -16.88 33.67 21.30
C ARG A 23 -17.19 32.19 21.11
N PHE A 24 -16.21 31.43 20.67
CA PHE A 24 -16.30 29.98 20.60
C PHE A 24 -16.39 29.39 22.02
N ILE A 25 -17.36 28.52 22.24
CA ILE A 25 -17.62 27.92 23.56
C ILE A 25 -17.60 26.38 23.55
N GLY A 26 -17.68 25.75 22.38
CA GLY A 26 -17.65 24.30 22.29
C GLY A 26 -17.42 23.79 20.87
N SER A 27 -16.97 22.54 20.77
CA SER A 27 -16.86 21.80 19.51
C SER A 27 -17.33 20.36 19.70
N GLY A 28 -17.82 19.77 18.63
CA GLY A 28 -18.29 18.39 18.58
C GLY A 28 -17.76 17.68 17.33
N ILE A 29 -17.56 16.37 17.44
CA ILE A 29 -17.14 15.52 16.34
C ILE A 29 -17.63 14.09 16.51
N VAL A 30 -18.22 13.57 15.45
CA VAL A 30 -18.62 12.16 15.33
C VAL A 30 -18.32 11.66 13.91
N ALA A 31 -18.31 10.33 13.72
CA ALA A 31 -18.29 9.77 12.38
C ALA A 31 -19.59 10.12 11.64
N THR A 32 -19.49 10.46 10.36
CA THR A 32 -20.68 10.75 9.53
C THR A 32 -21.56 9.50 9.44
N THR A 33 -22.84 9.65 9.77
CA THR A 33 -23.82 8.56 9.72
C THR A 33 -24.39 8.42 8.32
N GLY A 34 -24.20 7.27 7.68
CA GLY A 34 -24.61 7.06 6.29
C GLY A 34 -23.72 7.80 5.28
N MET A 35 -24.21 7.94 4.05
CA MET A 35 -23.49 8.69 3.01
C MET A 35 -23.74 10.19 3.11
N LYS A 36 -22.70 11.02 2.85
CA LYS A 36 -22.78 12.49 2.84
C LYS A 36 -23.91 12.95 1.90
N GLY A 37 -24.77 13.83 2.39
CA GLY A 37 -25.93 14.35 1.66
C GLY A 37 -27.21 13.53 1.78
N THR A 38 -27.25 12.52 2.65
CA THR A 38 -28.45 11.71 2.86
C THR A 38 -29.14 12.03 4.18
N ARG A 39 -30.41 11.63 4.35
CA ARG A 39 -31.17 11.83 5.59
C ARG A 39 -30.53 11.14 6.80
N GLU A 40 -29.76 10.09 6.56
CA GLU A 40 -29.03 9.38 7.61
C GLU A 40 -28.05 10.29 8.36
N ASN A 41 -27.53 11.34 7.71
CA ASN A 41 -26.59 12.30 8.32
C ASN A 41 -27.21 13.07 9.48
N ILE A 42 -28.55 13.20 9.55
CA ILE A 42 -29.24 13.92 10.63
C ILE A 42 -28.88 13.34 12.00
N ALA A 43 -28.73 12.03 12.12
CA ALA A 43 -28.35 11.38 13.38
C ALA A 43 -26.96 11.85 13.85
N GLY A 44 -25.97 11.87 12.94
CA GLY A 44 -24.62 12.36 13.21
C GLY A 44 -24.60 13.85 13.55
N VAL A 45 -25.38 14.67 12.85
CA VAL A 45 -25.52 16.11 13.16
C VAL A 45 -26.02 16.33 14.58
N VAL A 46 -27.11 15.66 14.97
CA VAL A 46 -27.67 15.81 16.33
C VAL A 46 -26.68 15.30 17.38
N ALA A 47 -26.02 14.17 17.15
CA ALA A 47 -25.04 13.62 18.08
C ALA A 47 -23.83 14.55 18.28
N SER A 48 -23.29 15.11 17.19
CA SER A 48 -22.18 16.05 17.23
C SER A 48 -22.56 17.36 17.92
N LEU A 49 -23.76 17.88 17.65
CA LEU A 49 -24.28 19.07 18.31
C LEU A 49 -24.50 18.85 19.81
N GLN A 50 -25.05 17.71 20.20
CA GLN A 50 -25.21 17.34 21.60
C GLN A 50 -23.85 17.25 22.31
N GLN A 51 -22.85 16.60 21.68
CA GLN A 51 -21.50 16.52 22.23
C GLN A 51 -20.85 17.91 22.45
N ALA A 52 -21.16 18.88 21.58
CA ALA A 52 -20.71 20.26 21.77
C ALA A 52 -21.45 20.97 22.92
N LEU A 53 -22.77 20.75 23.04
CA LEU A 53 -23.63 21.35 24.07
C LEU A 53 -23.36 20.79 25.46
N ASP A 54 -23.02 19.51 25.60
CA ASP A 54 -22.69 18.85 26.88
C ASP A 54 -21.51 19.50 27.61
N LYS A 55 -20.69 20.28 26.89
CA LYS A 55 -19.56 21.05 27.43
C LYS A 55 -19.96 22.45 27.91
N THR A 56 -21.24 22.80 27.82
CA THR A 56 -21.78 24.14 28.06
C THR A 56 -23.02 24.06 28.95
N PRO A 57 -23.48 25.18 29.56
CA PRO A 57 -24.74 25.19 30.30
C PRO A 57 -25.99 25.22 29.40
N TRP A 58 -25.82 25.20 28.07
CA TRP A 58 -26.90 25.36 27.09
C TRP A 58 -27.46 24.02 26.63
N SER A 59 -28.70 24.03 26.20
CA SER A 59 -29.43 22.89 25.64
C SER A 59 -29.68 23.08 24.15
N LEU A 60 -30.18 22.04 23.47
CA LEU A 60 -30.57 22.10 22.06
C LEU A 60 -31.61 23.20 21.77
N GLN A 61 -32.48 23.51 22.73
CA GLN A 61 -33.53 24.52 22.57
C GLN A 61 -32.99 25.96 22.62
N ASP A 62 -31.78 26.15 23.16
CA ASP A 62 -31.14 27.46 23.27
C ASP A 62 -30.40 27.84 21.98
N VAL A 63 -30.18 26.89 21.07
CA VAL A 63 -29.53 27.14 19.77
C VAL A 63 -30.48 27.95 18.90
N ALA A 64 -30.09 29.18 18.59
CA ALA A 64 -30.94 30.10 17.83
C ALA A 64 -30.79 29.91 16.31
N LYS A 65 -29.59 29.53 15.84
CA LYS A 65 -29.28 29.41 14.41
C LYS A 65 -28.24 28.33 14.17
N ILE A 66 -28.47 27.54 13.14
CA ILE A 66 -27.56 26.48 12.68
C ILE A 66 -27.15 26.80 11.24
N CYS A 67 -25.84 26.83 10.98
CA CYS A 67 -25.28 26.97 9.64
C CYS A 67 -24.69 25.63 9.21
N ILE A 68 -25.24 24.98 8.18
CA ILE A 68 -24.67 23.75 7.60
C ILE A 68 -23.89 24.05 6.32
N ASN A 69 -22.83 23.33 5.98
CA ASN A 69 -22.13 23.52 4.70
C ASN A 69 -22.96 23.06 3.49
N GLU A 70 -22.77 23.73 2.35
CA GLU A 70 -23.13 23.19 1.04
C GLU A 70 -22.03 22.23 0.58
N ALA A 71 -22.25 20.95 0.85
CA ALA A 71 -21.21 19.94 0.71
C ALA A 71 -21.59 18.97 -0.41
N ALA A 72 -20.72 18.79 -1.41
CA ALA A 72 -20.93 17.79 -2.46
C ALA A 72 -20.43 16.40 -1.98
N PRO A 73 -21.11 15.30 -2.32
CA PRO A 73 -20.61 13.97 -2.03
C PRO A 73 -19.46 13.67 -2.98
N VAL A 74 -18.37 13.17 -2.42
CA VAL A 74 -17.19 12.74 -3.16
C VAL A 74 -17.04 11.25 -2.91
N ILE A 75 -17.08 10.47 -3.99
CA ILE A 75 -16.88 9.02 -3.92
C ILE A 75 -15.55 8.73 -4.60
N GLY A 76 -14.69 8.01 -3.88
CA GLY A 76 -13.45 7.47 -4.43
C GLY A 76 -13.38 5.96 -4.24
N ASP A 77 -12.67 5.30 -5.16
CA ASP A 77 -12.34 3.88 -5.05
C ASP A 77 -10.94 3.64 -5.63
N VAL A 78 -10.38 2.48 -5.36
CA VAL A 78 -9.01 2.12 -5.66
C VAL A 78 -8.92 0.77 -6.38
N ALA A 79 -7.92 0.62 -7.24
CA ALA A 79 -7.63 -0.61 -7.97
C ALA A 79 -6.11 -0.83 -8.05
N MET A 80 -5.72 -2.06 -8.35
CA MET A 80 -4.33 -2.46 -8.55
C MET A 80 -4.22 -3.35 -9.77
N GLU A 81 -3.31 -3.03 -10.69
CA GLU A 81 -3.01 -3.86 -11.86
C GLU A 81 -1.57 -4.35 -11.81
N THR A 82 -1.38 -5.64 -12.02
CA THR A 82 -0.03 -6.21 -12.21
C THR A 82 0.37 -6.03 -13.67
N ILE A 83 1.58 -5.54 -13.94
CA ILE A 83 2.04 -5.22 -15.31
C ILE A 83 3.24 -6.06 -15.76
N THR A 84 3.85 -6.83 -14.87
CA THR A 84 4.86 -7.83 -15.24
C THR A 84 4.53 -9.20 -14.66
N GLU A 85 5.07 -10.23 -15.28
CA GLU A 85 5.10 -11.57 -14.71
C GLU A 85 6.46 -12.22 -14.93
N THR A 86 6.89 -13.03 -13.96
CA THR A 86 8.04 -13.93 -14.07
C THR A 86 7.57 -15.37 -14.20
N ILE A 87 8.09 -16.06 -15.23
CA ILE A 87 7.78 -17.46 -15.54
C ILE A 87 9.09 -18.25 -15.59
N ILE A 88 9.11 -19.40 -14.92
CA ILE A 88 10.12 -20.45 -15.04
C ILE A 88 9.58 -21.51 -16.00
N THR A 89 10.28 -21.79 -17.10
CA THR A 89 9.92 -22.87 -18.03
C THR A 89 10.73 -24.13 -17.74
N GLU A 90 10.12 -25.30 -18.03
CA GLU A 90 10.73 -26.63 -17.90
C GLU A 90 11.39 -26.92 -16.54
N SER A 91 10.91 -26.32 -15.44
CA SER A 91 11.49 -26.58 -14.13
C SER A 91 13.01 -26.28 -14.06
N THR A 92 13.49 -25.28 -14.83
CA THR A 92 14.94 -25.04 -15.03
C THR A 92 15.69 -24.55 -13.78
N MET A 93 14.99 -24.09 -12.74
CA MET A 93 15.62 -23.62 -11.50
C MET A 93 14.77 -23.88 -10.26
N ILE A 94 15.45 -23.95 -9.11
CA ILE A 94 14.84 -23.90 -7.77
C ILE A 94 15.53 -22.77 -7.01
N GLY A 95 14.72 -21.81 -6.53
CA GLY A 95 15.23 -20.56 -5.96
C GLY A 95 14.47 -20.05 -4.73
N HIS A 96 13.73 -20.93 -4.02
CA HIS A 96 12.92 -20.54 -2.86
C HIS A 96 13.72 -20.16 -1.61
N ASN A 97 15.01 -20.52 -1.58
CA ASN A 97 15.97 -20.11 -0.55
C ASN A 97 15.53 -20.49 0.89
N PRO A 98 15.48 -21.80 1.22
CA PRO A 98 15.09 -22.29 2.54
C PRO A 98 15.97 -21.71 3.65
N GLN A 99 15.43 -21.65 4.88
CA GLN A 99 16.17 -21.08 6.01
C GLN A 99 17.25 -22.03 6.55
N THR A 100 16.98 -23.33 6.46
CA THR A 100 17.77 -24.41 7.05
C THR A 100 18.36 -25.40 6.04
N PRO A 101 18.96 -24.98 4.90
CA PRO A 101 19.58 -25.92 3.98
C PRO A 101 20.74 -26.67 4.66
N GLY A 102 20.91 -27.94 4.25
CA GLY A 102 21.94 -28.82 4.78
C GLY A 102 23.31 -28.61 4.12
N GLY A 103 24.36 -28.74 4.92
CA GLY A 103 25.74 -28.71 4.44
C GLY A 103 26.16 -27.37 3.81
N VAL A 104 27.21 -27.43 2.99
CA VAL A 104 27.80 -26.29 2.27
C VAL A 104 28.57 -26.80 1.06
N GLY A 105 28.60 -26.03 -0.02
CA GLY A 105 29.42 -26.32 -1.19
C GLY A 105 28.67 -26.21 -2.51
N VAL A 106 29.33 -26.67 -3.57
CA VAL A 106 28.78 -26.72 -4.92
C VAL A 106 28.92 -28.14 -5.43
N GLY A 107 27.82 -28.72 -5.91
CA GLY A 107 27.78 -30.06 -6.48
C GLY A 107 27.18 -30.03 -7.88
N MET A 108 27.83 -30.69 -8.83
CA MET A 108 27.33 -30.86 -10.19
C MET A 108 27.19 -32.33 -10.52
N GLY A 109 26.02 -32.70 -11.03
CA GLY A 109 25.73 -34.09 -11.33
C GLY A 109 24.41 -34.27 -12.03
N THR A 110 24.05 -35.51 -12.25
CA THR A 110 22.78 -35.90 -12.87
C THR A 110 21.75 -36.18 -11.79
N THR A 111 20.55 -35.64 -11.93
CA THR A 111 19.43 -35.90 -11.02
C THR A 111 18.99 -37.37 -11.09
N ILE A 112 18.68 -37.97 -9.94
CA ILE A 112 18.26 -39.38 -9.87
C ILE A 112 17.35 -39.59 -8.66
N ALA A 113 16.28 -40.38 -8.77
CA ALA A 113 15.54 -40.80 -7.58
C ALA A 113 16.46 -41.59 -6.63
N VAL A 114 16.42 -41.30 -5.33
CA VAL A 114 17.36 -41.84 -4.34
C VAL A 114 17.38 -43.38 -4.31
N GLU A 115 16.23 -44.04 -4.53
CA GLU A 115 16.11 -45.50 -4.56
C GLU A 115 16.85 -46.12 -5.76
N LYS A 116 17.00 -45.37 -6.85
CA LYS A 116 17.67 -45.83 -8.07
C LYS A 116 19.19 -45.80 -7.96
N LEU A 117 19.76 -45.18 -6.91
CA LEU A 117 21.21 -45.20 -6.65
C LEU A 117 21.73 -46.63 -6.51
N ALA A 118 20.97 -47.51 -5.87
CA ALA A 118 21.38 -48.89 -5.65
C ALA A 118 21.53 -49.70 -6.95
N ALA A 119 20.78 -49.33 -7.98
CA ALA A 119 20.72 -50.00 -9.29
C ALA A 119 21.71 -49.42 -10.32
N LEU A 120 22.54 -48.46 -9.95
CA LEU A 120 23.58 -47.93 -10.84
C LEU A 120 24.62 -49.01 -11.17
N SER A 121 25.07 -49.00 -12.43
CA SER A 121 26.17 -49.83 -12.90
C SER A 121 27.52 -49.18 -12.57
N GLU A 122 28.56 -49.99 -12.35
CA GLU A 122 29.88 -49.52 -11.88
C GLU A 122 30.53 -48.49 -12.82
N ASP A 123 30.32 -48.60 -14.13
CA ASP A 123 30.81 -47.64 -15.14
C ASP A 123 30.26 -46.22 -14.95
N ARG A 124 29.18 -46.07 -14.18
CA ARG A 124 28.51 -44.79 -13.89
C ARG A 124 28.81 -44.27 -12.49
N PHE A 125 29.56 -44.99 -11.66
CA PHE A 125 29.84 -44.59 -10.28
C PHE A 125 30.63 -43.28 -10.19
N ALA A 126 31.59 -43.08 -11.09
CA ALA A 126 32.42 -41.87 -11.11
C ALA A 126 31.63 -40.61 -11.56
N GLN A 127 30.48 -40.78 -12.22
CA GLN A 127 29.62 -39.65 -12.60
C GLN A 127 29.06 -38.99 -11.34
N GLY A 128 28.94 -37.66 -11.33
CA GLY A 128 28.30 -36.95 -10.23
C GLY A 128 26.80 -37.23 -10.21
N TRP A 129 26.25 -37.59 -9.04
CA TRP A 129 24.83 -37.87 -8.84
C TRP A 129 24.20 -36.91 -7.83
N ILE A 130 22.97 -36.48 -8.12
CA ILE A 130 22.14 -35.62 -7.27
C ILE A 130 20.84 -36.38 -6.93
N PRO A 131 20.81 -37.15 -5.82
CA PRO A 131 19.61 -37.81 -5.34
C PRO A 131 18.46 -36.82 -5.07
N LEU A 132 17.28 -37.19 -5.55
CA LEU A 132 15.98 -36.60 -5.24
C LEU A 132 15.30 -37.47 -4.18
N VAL A 133 14.98 -36.89 -3.02
CA VAL A 133 14.41 -37.60 -1.86
C VAL A 133 12.97 -37.15 -1.64
N GLY A 134 12.02 -38.03 -1.98
CA GLY A 134 10.58 -37.79 -1.83
C GLY A 134 10.09 -37.78 -0.38
N GLU A 135 8.83 -37.39 -0.19
CA GLU A 135 8.22 -37.29 1.15
C GLU A 135 7.90 -38.64 1.80
N GLU A 136 7.77 -39.71 1.01
CA GLU A 136 7.46 -41.04 1.55
C GLU A 136 8.67 -41.67 2.26
N MET A 137 9.88 -41.18 1.98
CA MET A 137 11.11 -41.70 2.56
C MET A 137 11.39 -41.09 3.94
N ASP A 138 11.81 -41.93 4.88
CA ASP A 138 12.36 -41.48 6.16
C ASP A 138 13.78 -40.94 5.97
N PHE A 139 14.14 -39.87 6.68
CA PHE A 139 15.44 -39.24 6.50
C PHE A 139 16.62 -40.18 6.86
N LEU A 140 16.44 -41.13 7.79
CA LEU A 140 17.48 -42.13 8.11
C LEU A 140 17.65 -43.15 7.00
N GLU A 141 16.57 -43.52 6.32
CA GLU A 141 16.64 -44.40 5.15
C GLU A 141 17.34 -43.68 3.99
N ALA A 142 17.02 -42.41 3.75
CA ALA A 142 17.71 -41.59 2.75
C ALA A 142 19.22 -41.49 3.04
N VAL A 143 19.59 -41.24 4.30
CA VAL A 143 21.00 -41.25 4.76
C VAL A 143 21.65 -42.61 4.48
N TRP A 144 20.96 -43.71 4.79
CA TRP A 144 21.50 -45.05 4.55
C TRP A 144 21.74 -45.30 3.06
N PHE A 145 20.78 -45.00 2.18
CA PHE A 145 20.96 -45.13 0.74
C PHE A 145 22.14 -44.31 0.21
N ILE A 146 22.28 -43.06 0.67
CA ILE A 146 23.37 -42.17 0.24
C ILE A 146 24.72 -42.68 0.75
N ASN A 147 24.82 -43.07 2.01
CA ASN A 147 26.07 -43.58 2.60
C ASN A 147 26.49 -44.90 1.96
N GLU A 148 25.57 -45.83 1.76
CA GLU A 148 25.84 -47.10 1.08
C GLU A 148 26.32 -46.86 -0.36
N ALA A 149 25.71 -45.90 -1.07
CA ALA A 149 26.16 -45.52 -2.41
C ALA A 149 27.59 -44.94 -2.37
N LEU A 150 27.88 -44.06 -1.41
CA LEU A 150 29.23 -43.50 -1.22
C LEU A 150 30.26 -44.59 -0.91
N ASP A 151 29.93 -45.56 -0.06
CA ASP A 151 30.81 -46.68 0.31
C ASP A 151 31.09 -47.61 -0.87
N ARG A 152 30.11 -47.79 -1.77
CA ARG A 152 30.28 -48.50 -3.05
C ARG A 152 31.11 -47.71 -4.07
N GLY A 153 31.46 -46.46 -3.79
CA GLY A 153 32.22 -45.59 -4.68
C GLY A 153 31.39 -44.74 -5.63
N VAL A 154 30.06 -44.69 -5.47
CA VAL A 154 29.18 -43.79 -6.23
C VAL A 154 29.44 -42.34 -5.80
N ASN A 155 29.69 -41.46 -6.76
CA ASN A 155 29.98 -40.06 -6.49
C ASN A 155 28.70 -39.23 -6.29
N VAL A 156 28.15 -39.25 -5.07
CA VAL A 156 27.04 -38.35 -4.68
C VAL A 156 27.59 -36.96 -4.36
N VAL A 157 27.15 -35.94 -5.10
CA VAL A 157 27.73 -34.58 -5.05
C VAL A 157 26.84 -33.54 -4.37
N ALA A 158 25.54 -33.78 -4.29
CA ALA A 158 24.53 -32.91 -3.69
C ALA A 158 23.24 -33.71 -3.44
N ALA A 159 22.25 -33.15 -2.75
CA ALA A 159 20.93 -33.76 -2.63
C ALA A 159 19.80 -32.71 -2.66
N ILE A 160 18.62 -33.12 -3.12
CA ILE A 160 17.40 -32.29 -3.14
C ILE A 160 16.27 -33.03 -2.44
N LEU A 161 15.69 -32.42 -1.42
CA LEU A 161 14.72 -33.03 -0.50
C LEU A 161 13.39 -32.28 -0.56
N LYS A 162 12.28 -33.01 -0.43
CA LYS A 162 10.94 -32.43 -0.30
C LYS A 162 10.65 -31.93 1.12
N LYS A 163 11.09 -32.67 2.15
CA LYS A 163 10.91 -32.33 3.57
C LYS A 163 12.00 -31.40 4.10
N ASP A 164 11.75 -30.73 5.24
CA ASP A 164 12.72 -29.93 6.02
C ASP A 164 13.68 -30.84 6.82
N ASP A 165 14.41 -31.69 6.11
CA ASP A 165 15.34 -32.68 6.68
C ASP A 165 16.80 -32.42 6.25
N GLY A 166 17.09 -31.31 5.57
CA GLY A 166 18.40 -31.05 4.95
C GLY A 166 19.56 -31.11 5.94
N VAL A 167 19.42 -30.46 7.09
CA VAL A 167 20.41 -30.50 8.18
C VAL A 167 20.51 -31.90 8.79
N LEU A 168 19.37 -32.59 8.99
CA LEU A 168 19.34 -33.91 9.62
C LEU A 168 20.07 -34.97 8.79
N VAL A 169 19.86 -34.93 7.47
CA VAL A 169 20.53 -35.79 6.50
C VAL A 169 22.02 -35.46 6.47
N ASN A 170 22.40 -34.22 6.18
CA ASN A 170 23.80 -33.84 6.03
C ASN A 170 24.67 -34.18 7.27
N ASN A 171 24.13 -34.04 8.49
CA ASN A 171 24.85 -34.35 9.72
C ASN A 171 25.21 -35.83 9.90
N ARG A 172 24.65 -36.73 9.08
CA ARG A 172 24.84 -38.19 9.18
C ARG A 172 25.47 -38.80 7.93
N LEU A 173 25.79 -37.99 6.93
CA LEU A 173 26.51 -38.43 5.74
C LEU A 173 28.00 -38.62 6.04
N HIS A 174 28.64 -39.57 5.36
CA HIS A 174 30.08 -39.84 5.48
C HIS A 174 30.94 -38.61 5.14
N ARG A 175 30.44 -37.74 4.26
CA ARG A 175 31.04 -36.45 3.92
C ARG A 175 29.95 -35.39 3.76
N PRO A 176 30.24 -34.12 4.11
CA PRO A 176 29.29 -33.03 3.89
C PRO A 176 29.09 -32.80 2.39
N ILE A 177 27.84 -32.56 2.00
CA ILE A 177 27.44 -32.19 0.64
C ILE A 177 26.42 -31.04 0.71
N PRO A 178 26.27 -30.21 -0.34
CA PRO A 178 25.18 -29.24 -0.39
C PRO A 178 23.82 -29.95 -0.51
N VAL A 179 22.89 -29.64 0.40
CA VAL A 179 21.54 -30.21 0.45
C VAL A 179 20.51 -29.08 0.42
N VAL A 180 19.66 -29.06 -0.62
CA VAL A 180 18.51 -28.15 -0.72
C VAL A 180 17.25 -28.90 -0.31
N ASP A 181 16.53 -28.37 0.67
CA ASP A 181 15.32 -28.95 1.25
C ASP A 181 14.08 -28.09 0.99
N GLU A 182 12.94 -28.52 1.52
CA GLU A 182 11.63 -27.84 1.38
C GLU A 182 11.19 -27.64 -0.09
N VAL A 183 11.63 -28.52 -1.00
CA VAL A 183 11.22 -28.47 -2.41
C VAL A 183 9.80 -29.04 -2.54
N THR A 184 8.81 -28.17 -2.34
CA THR A 184 7.37 -28.51 -2.25
C THR A 184 6.88 -29.43 -3.38
N LEU A 185 7.29 -29.19 -4.62
CA LEU A 185 6.90 -29.94 -5.82
C LEU A 185 8.08 -30.75 -6.39
N LEU A 186 8.80 -31.48 -5.52
CA LEU A 186 9.96 -32.29 -5.91
C LEU A 186 9.63 -33.26 -7.06
N GLU A 187 8.41 -33.79 -7.10
CA GLU A 187 7.95 -34.69 -8.17
C GLU A 187 7.98 -34.06 -9.58
N LYS A 188 8.09 -32.74 -9.69
CA LYS A 188 8.24 -32.02 -10.97
C LYS A 188 9.69 -31.78 -11.37
N VAL A 189 10.66 -32.12 -10.52
CA VAL A 189 12.08 -32.03 -10.83
C VAL A 189 12.42 -33.15 -11.82
N PRO A 190 12.92 -32.85 -13.03
CA PRO A 190 13.20 -33.89 -14.01
C PRO A 190 14.35 -34.78 -13.55
N GLU A 191 14.15 -36.10 -13.63
CA GLU A 191 15.20 -37.11 -13.43
C GLU A 191 16.08 -37.25 -14.67
N GLY A 192 17.35 -37.63 -14.47
CA GLY A 192 18.30 -37.88 -15.57
C GLY A 192 18.85 -36.62 -16.23
N VAL A 193 18.67 -35.45 -15.60
CA VAL A 193 19.08 -34.14 -16.13
C VAL A 193 20.32 -33.66 -15.39
N LEU A 194 21.25 -33.03 -16.13
CA LEU A 194 22.42 -32.38 -15.53
C LEU A 194 21.98 -31.17 -14.71
N ALA A 195 22.35 -31.12 -13.44
CA ALA A 195 22.01 -30.03 -12.53
C ALA A 195 23.23 -29.60 -11.70
N ALA A 196 23.15 -28.38 -11.19
CA ALA A 196 24.11 -27.82 -10.26
C ALA A 196 23.38 -27.30 -9.03
N VAL A 197 23.87 -27.68 -7.86
CA VAL A 197 23.35 -27.29 -6.54
C VAL A 197 24.43 -26.49 -5.83
N GLU A 198 24.08 -25.32 -5.31
CA GLU A 198 24.97 -24.50 -4.48
C GLU A 198 24.28 -24.18 -3.16
N VAL A 199 24.98 -24.41 -2.06
CA VAL A 199 24.58 -24.00 -0.71
C VAL A 199 25.74 -23.22 -0.10
N ALA A 200 25.52 -21.94 0.18
CA ALA A 200 26.46 -21.07 0.83
C ALA A 200 26.45 -21.24 2.36
N ALA A 201 27.57 -20.90 3.00
CA ALA A 201 27.68 -20.88 4.45
C ALA A 201 26.65 -19.90 5.08
N PRO A 202 26.23 -20.09 6.35
CA PRO A 202 25.33 -19.16 7.03
C PRO A 202 25.79 -17.70 6.94
N GLY A 203 24.90 -16.81 6.51
CA GLY A 203 25.20 -15.38 6.32
C GLY A 203 25.94 -15.05 5.01
N GLN A 204 26.25 -16.04 4.17
CA GLN A 204 26.79 -15.84 2.82
C GLN A 204 25.74 -16.14 1.76
N VAL A 205 26.03 -15.70 0.53
CA VAL A 205 25.19 -15.89 -0.65
C VAL A 205 25.90 -16.76 -1.68
N VAL A 206 25.11 -17.40 -2.54
CA VAL A 206 25.61 -18.13 -3.71
C VAL A 206 26.45 -17.19 -4.59
N ARG A 207 27.50 -17.73 -5.21
CA ARG A 207 28.45 -16.97 -6.05
C ARG A 207 28.66 -17.62 -7.41
N VAL A 208 28.42 -18.92 -7.52
CA VAL A 208 28.59 -19.65 -8.77
C VAL A 208 27.30 -19.58 -9.57
N LEU A 209 26.17 -19.98 -9.00
CA LEU A 209 24.88 -20.06 -9.70
C LEU A 209 24.23 -18.67 -9.91
N SER A 210 24.61 -17.66 -9.14
CA SER A 210 24.21 -16.26 -9.42
C SER A 210 25.11 -15.56 -10.45
N ASN A 211 26.12 -16.25 -10.99
CA ASN A 211 27.03 -15.73 -11.99
C ASN A 211 26.79 -16.47 -13.32
N PRO A 212 26.40 -15.77 -14.42
CA PRO A 212 26.22 -16.40 -15.72
C PRO A 212 27.43 -17.23 -16.17
N TYR A 213 28.65 -16.77 -15.92
CA TYR A 213 29.87 -17.51 -16.26
C TYR A 213 30.11 -18.71 -15.33
N GLY A 214 29.61 -18.66 -14.09
CA GLY A 214 29.61 -19.81 -13.19
C GLY A 214 28.74 -20.93 -13.75
N ILE A 215 27.49 -20.62 -14.12
CA ILE A 215 26.59 -21.56 -14.79
C ILE A 215 27.22 -22.08 -16.10
N ALA A 216 27.76 -21.18 -16.93
CA ALA A 216 28.39 -21.56 -18.20
C ALA A 216 29.58 -22.52 -18.02
N THR A 217 30.39 -22.32 -16.97
CA THR A 217 31.52 -23.20 -16.63
C THR A 217 31.04 -24.59 -16.25
N PHE A 218 30.01 -24.69 -15.43
CA PHE A 218 29.46 -25.96 -14.97
C PHE A 218 28.79 -26.74 -16.11
N PHE A 219 27.96 -26.09 -16.92
CA PHE A 219 27.22 -26.76 -17.99
C PHE A 219 27.93 -26.79 -19.34
N ALA A 220 29.17 -26.29 -19.41
CA ALA A 220 29.94 -26.11 -20.64
C ALA A 220 29.11 -25.42 -21.74
N LEU A 221 28.49 -24.30 -21.38
CA LEU A 221 27.59 -23.57 -22.27
C LEU A 221 28.37 -22.81 -23.35
N THR A 222 27.76 -22.71 -24.53
CA THR A 222 28.20 -21.79 -25.58
C THR A 222 27.95 -20.33 -25.19
N PRO A 223 28.59 -19.35 -25.86
CA PRO A 223 28.31 -17.94 -25.62
C PRO A 223 26.83 -17.56 -25.85
N GLU A 224 26.15 -18.20 -26.81
CA GLU A 224 24.73 -17.98 -27.08
C GLU A 224 23.85 -18.51 -25.94
N GLU A 225 24.06 -19.74 -25.49
CA GLU A 225 23.38 -20.31 -24.32
C GLU A 225 23.70 -19.54 -23.03
N THR A 226 24.89 -18.95 -22.91
CA THR A 226 25.26 -18.14 -21.74
C THR A 226 24.42 -16.86 -21.66
N GLN A 227 24.03 -16.27 -22.81
CA GLN A 227 23.15 -15.10 -22.81
C GLN A 227 21.73 -15.46 -22.37
N THR A 228 21.25 -16.66 -22.70
CA THR A 228 19.88 -17.07 -22.34
C THR A 228 19.73 -17.36 -20.85
N ILE A 229 20.79 -17.77 -20.15
CA ILE A 229 20.72 -18.07 -18.70
C ILE A 229 20.95 -16.85 -17.78
N VAL A 230 21.16 -15.66 -18.34
CA VAL A 230 21.34 -14.42 -17.55
C VAL A 230 20.16 -14.15 -16.59
N PRO A 231 18.89 -14.29 -17.01
CA PRO A 231 17.76 -14.13 -16.10
C PRO A 231 17.75 -15.15 -14.95
N ILE A 232 18.20 -16.39 -15.17
CA ILE A 232 18.32 -17.43 -14.14
C ILE A 232 19.32 -16.98 -13.08
N ALA A 233 20.53 -16.61 -13.51
CA ALA A 233 21.57 -16.13 -12.62
C ALA A 233 21.10 -14.92 -11.80
N ARG A 234 20.40 -13.98 -12.45
CA ARG A 234 19.83 -12.79 -11.81
C ARG A 234 18.78 -13.14 -10.75
N ALA A 235 17.91 -14.11 -11.03
CA ALA A 235 16.88 -14.55 -10.08
C ALA A 235 17.46 -15.20 -8.82
N LEU A 236 18.69 -15.70 -8.88
CA LEU A 236 19.38 -16.36 -7.76
C LEU A 236 20.27 -15.40 -6.94
N ILE A 237 20.39 -14.13 -7.32
CA ILE A 237 21.21 -13.15 -6.60
C ILE A 237 20.64 -12.95 -5.18
N GLY A 238 21.52 -13.10 -4.19
CA GLY A 238 21.17 -12.89 -2.78
C GLY A 238 20.67 -14.15 -2.06
N ASN A 239 20.42 -15.24 -2.80
CA ASN A 239 20.05 -16.51 -2.20
C ASN A 239 21.24 -17.13 -1.46
N ARG A 240 20.95 -17.86 -0.38
CA ARG A 240 21.90 -18.74 0.31
C ARG A 240 22.01 -20.09 -0.40
N SER A 241 20.92 -20.58 -0.98
CA SER A 241 20.92 -21.84 -1.74
C SER A 241 20.16 -21.73 -3.06
N ALA A 242 20.60 -22.50 -4.04
CA ALA A 242 20.02 -22.52 -5.37
C ALA A 242 20.26 -23.86 -6.08
N VAL A 243 19.35 -24.20 -7.01
CA VAL A 243 19.53 -25.28 -7.97
C VAL A 243 19.27 -24.75 -9.37
N VAL A 244 20.15 -25.09 -10.31
CA VAL A 244 19.93 -24.86 -11.76
C VAL A 244 19.97 -26.21 -12.47
N LEU A 245 19.04 -26.43 -13.39
CA LEU A 245 18.92 -27.64 -14.20
C LEU A 245 19.14 -27.30 -15.67
N LYS A 246 19.94 -28.12 -16.37
CA LYS A 246 20.20 -27.97 -17.80
C LYS A 246 19.11 -28.67 -18.59
N THR A 247 17.99 -27.98 -18.84
CA THR A 247 16.92 -28.48 -19.71
C THR A 247 17.01 -27.89 -21.12
N PRO A 248 16.42 -28.53 -22.16
CA PRO A 248 16.58 -28.12 -23.55
C PRO A 248 16.04 -26.71 -23.89
N GLN A 249 14.94 -26.29 -23.28
CA GLN A 249 14.30 -24.97 -23.49
C GLN A 249 13.97 -24.26 -22.17
N GLY A 250 14.65 -24.63 -21.09
CA GLY A 250 14.46 -24.04 -19.76
C GLY A 250 14.98 -22.63 -19.71
N ASP A 251 14.13 -21.70 -19.31
CA ASP A 251 14.42 -20.28 -19.26
C ASP A 251 13.63 -19.62 -18.12
N VAL A 252 14.11 -18.45 -17.68
CA VAL A 252 13.41 -17.58 -16.74
C VAL A 252 13.11 -16.28 -17.46
N ARG A 253 11.83 -15.99 -17.68
CA ARG A 253 11.42 -14.80 -18.42
C ARG A 253 10.59 -13.91 -17.52
N SER A 254 11.09 -12.68 -17.33
CA SER A 254 10.26 -11.57 -16.86
C SER A 254 9.78 -10.81 -18.09
N ARG A 255 8.46 -10.70 -18.24
CA ARG A 255 7.85 -9.98 -19.38
C ARG A 255 6.74 -9.05 -18.91
N VAL A 256 6.45 -8.05 -19.74
CA VAL A 256 5.29 -7.19 -19.57
C VAL A 256 4.02 -7.95 -19.93
N ILE A 257 2.97 -7.81 -19.12
CA ILE A 257 1.65 -8.40 -19.37
C ILE A 257 0.62 -7.33 -19.71
N PRO A 258 -0.39 -7.64 -20.54
CA PRO A 258 -1.43 -6.68 -20.87
C PRO A 258 -2.27 -6.36 -19.63
N ALA A 259 -2.27 -5.10 -19.23
CA ALA A 259 -3.05 -4.59 -18.09
C ALA A 259 -4.24 -3.69 -18.52
N GLY A 260 -4.46 -3.61 -19.84
CA GLY A 260 -5.50 -2.79 -20.47
C GLY A 260 -5.18 -1.30 -20.54
N LYS A 261 -6.12 -0.54 -21.08
CA LYS A 261 -5.98 0.90 -21.32
C LYS A 261 -6.91 1.76 -20.47
N ILE A 262 -6.47 2.98 -20.21
CA ILE A 262 -7.26 4.07 -19.64
C ILE A 262 -7.53 5.10 -20.74
N PHE A 263 -8.80 5.40 -20.96
CA PHE A 263 -9.28 6.40 -21.92
C PHE A 263 -9.67 7.66 -21.17
N ILE A 264 -9.01 8.76 -21.49
CA ILE A 264 -9.16 10.05 -20.80
C ILE A 264 -9.83 11.02 -21.76
N ARG A 265 -10.94 11.59 -21.35
CA ARG A 265 -11.63 12.64 -22.09
C ARG A 265 -11.42 13.97 -21.37
N GLY A 266 -10.58 14.83 -21.95
CA GLY A 266 -10.47 16.23 -21.53
C GLY A 266 -11.49 17.13 -22.19
N GLU A 267 -11.56 18.38 -21.73
CA GLU A 267 -12.45 19.40 -22.27
C GLU A 267 -12.13 19.73 -23.74
N LYS A 268 -10.83 19.77 -24.08
CA LYS A 268 -10.32 20.13 -25.42
C LYS A 268 -9.85 18.94 -26.26
N ARG A 269 -9.36 17.88 -25.62
CA ARG A 269 -8.78 16.72 -26.30
C ARG A 269 -9.00 15.44 -25.51
N GLY A 270 -9.04 14.31 -26.21
CA GLY A 270 -8.95 12.98 -25.62
C GLY A 270 -7.52 12.46 -25.63
N GLY A 271 -7.26 11.45 -24.81
CA GLY A 271 -6.01 10.70 -24.76
C GLY A 271 -6.23 9.27 -24.30
N GLU A 272 -5.23 8.43 -24.51
CA GLU A 272 -5.19 7.07 -23.99
C GLU A 272 -3.84 6.81 -23.33
N ALA A 273 -3.84 5.96 -22.31
CA ALA A 273 -2.65 5.47 -21.65
C ALA A 273 -2.73 3.96 -21.48
N ASP A 274 -1.67 3.26 -21.87
CA ASP A 274 -1.49 1.83 -21.60
C ASP A 274 -1.00 1.67 -20.15
N VAL A 275 -1.75 0.92 -19.34
CA VAL A 275 -1.41 0.72 -17.93
C VAL A 275 -0.05 0.02 -17.78
N ALA A 276 0.32 -0.82 -18.74
CA ALA A 276 1.58 -1.55 -18.72
C ALA A 276 2.83 -0.65 -18.88
N GLN A 277 2.65 0.61 -19.31
CA GLN A 277 3.74 1.60 -19.40
C GLN A 277 4.03 2.32 -18.07
N GLY A 278 3.26 2.03 -17.01
CA GLY A 278 3.47 2.56 -15.67
C GLY A 278 2.71 3.85 -15.37
N ALA A 279 2.72 4.23 -14.10
CA ALA A 279 1.96 5.36 -13.57
C ALA A 279 2.37 6.70 -14.19
N GLN A 280 3.66 6.89 -14.47
CA GLN A 280 4.15 8.14 -15.06
C GLN A 280 3.49 8.43 -16.41
N ALA A 281 3.32 7.41 -17.28
CA ALA A 281 2.68 7.57 -18.57
C ALA A 281 1.19 7.94 -18.42
N ILE A 282 0.49 7.31 -17.47
CA ILE A 282 -0.91 7.64 -17.14
C ILE A 282 -1.02 9.09 -16.65
N MET A 283 -0.17 9.51 -15.71
CA MET A 283 -0.21 10.87 -15.15
C MET A 283 0.17 11.94 -16.18
N GLN A 284 1.05 11.62 -17.14
CA GLN A 284 1.34 12.51 -18.28
C GLN A 284 0.13 12.66 -19.21
N ALA A 285 -0.58 11.57 -19.52
CA ALA A 285 -1.80 11.61 -20.31
C ALA A 285 -2.92 12.39 -19.62
N MET A 286 -3.07 12.24 -18.29
CA MET A 286 -3.97 13.03 -17.45
C MET A 286 -3.64 14.52 -17.53
N SER A 287 -2.36 14.89 -17.34
CA SER A 287 -1.92 16.28 -17.43
C SER A 287 -2.10 16.86 -18.83
N ALA A 288 -1.92 16.05 -19.87
CA ALA A 288 -2.15 16.48 -21.23
C ALA A 288 -3.64 16.79 -21.46
N CYS A 289 -4.55 15.97 -20.95
CA CYS A 289 -5.99 16.13 -21.14
C CYS A 289 -6.66 17.08 -20.14
N ALA A 290 -5.91 17.70 -19.22
CA ALA A 290 -6.47 18.60 -18.23
C ALA A 290 -7.13 19.86 -18.88
N PRO A 291 -8.28 20.34 -18.39
CA PRO A 291 -9.14 19.73 -17.36
C PRO A 291 -9.84 18.46 -17.86
N VAL A 292 -9.82 17.40 -17.04
CA VAL A 292 -10.43 16.11 -17.37
C VAL A 292 -11.95 16.18 -17.14
N CYS A 293 -12.71 15.67 -18.10
CA CYS A 293 -14.16 15.61 -18.06
C CYS A 293 -14.69 14.22 -17.74
N ASP A 294 -14.09 13.15 -18.27
CA ASP A 294 -14.48 11.76 -17.96
C ASP A 294 -13.29 10.82 -18.15
N ILE A 295 -13.32 9.68 -17.45
CA ILE A 295 -12.32 8.61 -17.53
C ILE A 295 -13.04 7.28 -17.68
N ARG A 296 -12.53 6.42 -18.57
CA ARG A 296 -13.01 5.04 -18.76
C ARG A 296 -11.84 4.08 -18.79
N GLY A 297 -12.07 2.86 -18.33
CA GLY A 297 -11.11 1.77 -18.40
C GLY A 297 -11.59 0.66 -19.33
N GLU A 298 -10.66 -0.16 -19.76
CA GLU A 298 -10.96 -1.35 -20.56
C GLU A 298 -11.79 -2.37 -19.77
N ALA A 299 -12.82 -2.94 -20.41
CA ALA A 299 -13.69 -3.91 -19.76
C ALA A 299 -12.93 -5.21 -19.44
N GLY A 300 -13.20 -5.79 -18.27
CA GLY A 300 -12.53 -7.00 -17.80
C GLY A 300 -11.23 -6.76 -17.01
N THR A 301 -10.76 -5.52 -16.91
CA THR A 301 -9.64 -5.12 -16.05
C THR A 301 -10.13 -4.71 -14.64
N HIS A 302 -9.26 -4.79 -13.63
CA HIS A 302 -9.56 -4.25 -12.29
C HIS A 302 -9.80 -2.74 -12.34
N ALA A 303 -9.00 -2.01 -13.14
CA ALA A 303 -9.14 -0.58 -13.33
C ALA A 303 -10.50 -0.22 -13.94
N GLY A 304 -10.89 -0.87 -15.05
CA GLY A 304 -12.19 -0.67 -15.69
C GLY A 304 -13.36 -1.03 -14.76
N GLY A 305 -13.24 -2.15 -14.03
CA GLY A 305 -14.25 -2.55 -13.04
C GLY A 305 -14.40 -1.56 -11.89
N MET A 306 -13.29 -0.96 -11.43
CA MET A 306 -13.30 0.08 -10.39
C MET A 306 -13.96 1.37 -10.87
N LEU A 307 -13.61 1.85 -12.06
CA LEU A 307 -14.18 3.07 -12.63
C LEU A 307 -15.71 2.95 -12.78
N GLU A 308 -16.19 1.81 -13.29
CA GLU A 308 -17.64 1.59 -13.43
C GLU A 308 -18.36 1.37 -12.09
N ARG A 309 -17.68 0.80 -11.08
CA ARG A 309 -18.25 0.68 -9.73
C ARG A 309 -18.44 2.05 -9.08
N VAL A 310 -17.44 2.94 -9.15
CA VAL A 310 -17.57 4.33 -8.65
C VAL A 310 -18.73 5.03 -9.36
N ARG A 311 -18.79 4.89 -10.69
CA ARG A 311 -19.87 5.47 -11.52
C ARG A 311 -21.25 4.99 -11.07
N LYS A 312 -21.39 3.68 -10.82
CA LYS A 312 -22.64 3.06 -10.36
C LYS A 312 -23.07 3.56 -8.97
N VAL A 313 -22.13 3.65 -8.02
CA VAL A 313 -22.44 4.12 -6.66
C VAL A 313 -22.91 5.57 -6.70
N MET A 314 -22.23 6.44 -7.46
CA MET A 314 -22.65 7.83 -7.61
C MET A 314 -24.00 7.95 -8.33
N ALA A 315 -24.22 7.20 -9.41
CA ALA A 315 -25.49 7.17 -10.14
C ALA A 315 -26.67 6.82 -9.22
N SER A 316 -26.49 5.79 -8.38
CA SER A 316 -27.48 5.38 -7.39
C SER A 316 -27.72 6.44 -6.32
N LEU A 317 -26.68 7.18 -5.91
CA LEU A 317 -26.77 8.23 -4.90
C LEU A 317 -27.50 9.48 -5.42
N THR A 318 -27.24 9.87 -6.66
CA THR A 318 -27.84 11.07 -7.26
C THR A 318 -29.17 10.80 -7.98
N GLY A 319 -29.58 9.53 -8.12
CA GLY A 319 -30.75 9.14 -8.89
C GLY A 319 -30.60 9.45 -10.39
N HIS A 320 -29.36 9.39 -10.90
CA HIS A 320 -29.06 9.60 -12.31
C HIS A 320 -28.69 8.27 -12.99
N GLU A 321 -28.81 8.23 -14.31
CA GLU A 321 -28.27 7.15 -15.13
C GLU A 321 -26.73 7.17 -15.08
N MET A 322 -26.10 5.99 -15.16
CA MET A 322 -24.63 5.89 -15.14
C MET A 322 -23.97 6.69 -16.26
N SER A 323 -24.61 6.84 -17.42
CA SER A 323 -24.10 7.61 -18.56
C SER A 323 -23.97 9.11 -18.31
N ALA A 324 -24.65 9.62 -17.28
CA ALA A 324 -24.61 11.02 -16.86
C ALA A 324 -23.60 11.27 -15.72
N ILE A 325 -22.94 10.23 -15.22
CA ILE A 325 -21.91 10.34 -14.18
C ILE A 325 -20.55 10.30 -14.81
N TYR A 326 -19.70 11.28 -14.48
CA TYR A 326 -18.37 11.42 -15.07
C TYR A 326 -17.27 11.43 -14.01
N ILE A 327 -16.15 10.77 -14.32
CA ILE A 327 -14.98 10.67 -13.44
C ILE A 327 -14.04 11.84 -13.72
N GLN A 328 -13.75 12.65 -12.70
CA GLN A 328 -13.09 13.95 -12.87
C GLN A 328 -11.59 13.90 -12.59
N ASP A 329 -11.13 12.95 -11.76
CA ASP A 329 -9.72 12.78 -11.48
C ASP A 329 -9.34 11.31 -11.27
N LEU A 330 -8.07 11.01 -11.56
CA LEU A 330 -7.42 9.72 -11.31
C LEU A 330 -5.97 9.95 -10.89
N LEU A 331 -5.53 9.23 -9.86
CA LEU A 331 -4.13 9.13 -9.47
C LEU A 331 -3.61 7.73 -9.77
N ALA A 332 -2.48 7.64 -10.48
CA ALA A 332 -1.73 6.40 -10.68
C ALA A 332 -0.40 6.44 -9.93
N VAL A 333 0.01 5.31 -9.35
CA VAL A 333 1.25 5.16 -8.57
C VAL A 333 1.88 3.79 -8.87
N ASP A 334 3.17 3.79 -9.19
CA ASP A 334 3.95 2.56 -9.37
C ASP A 334 4.28 1.90 -8.02
N THR A 335 4.11 0.59 -7.96
CA THR A 335 4.40 -0.24 -6.80
C THR A 335 4.88 -1.62 -7.21
N PHE A 336 5.18 -2.46 -6.23
CA PHE A 336 5.49 -3.88 -6.45
C PHE A 336 4.46 -4.77 -5.77
N ILE A 337 4.28 -5.98 -6.28
CA ILE A 337 3.42 -7.00 -5.69
C ILE A 337 4.18 -8.35 -5.64
N PRO A 338 4.28 -9.00 -4.47
CA PRO A 338 4.83 -10.35 -4.40
C PRO A 338 3.87 -11.31 -5.11
N ARG A 339 4.36 -11.99 -6.15
CA ARG A 339 3.60 -13.01 -6.89
C ARG A 339 4.37 -14.31 -6.91
N LYS A 340 3.63 -15.41 -6.81
CA LYS A 340 4.17 -16.74 -7.06
C LYS A 340 4.63 -16.82 -8.51
N VAL A 341 5.88 -17.25 -8.69
CA VAL A 341 6.48 -17.42 -10.01
C VAL A 341 5.86 -18.65 -10.66
N GLN A 342 5.25 -18.48 -11.84
CA GLN A 342 4.66 -19.61 -12.54
C GLN A 342 5.75 -20.59 -12.99
N GLY A 343 5.52 -21.89 -12.79
CA GLY A 343 6.51 -22.93 -13.07
C GLY A 343 7.56 -23.12 -11.98
N GLY A 344 7.55 -22.32 -10.92
CA GLY A 344 8.33 -22.59 -9.70
C GLY A 344 7.93 -23.91 -9.05
N MET A 345 8.92 -24.59 -8.47
CA MET A 345 8.74 -25.92 -7.86
C MET A 345 8.74 -25.88 -6.33
N ALA A 346 9.21 -24.79 -5.71
CA ALA A 346 9.34 -24.71 -4.27
C ALA A 346 8.61 -23.50 -3.67
N GLY A 347 7.69 -22.90 -4.44
CA GLY A 347 6.91 -21.75 -3.99
C GLY A 347 7.64 -20.42 -4.16
N GLU A 348 8.52 -20.34 -5.16
CA GLU A 348 9.25 -19.13 -5.52
C GLU A 348 8.31 -17.94 -5.67
N CYS A 349 8.69 -16.81 -5.06
CA CYS A 349 7.97 -15.56 -5.16
C CYS A 349 8.90 -14.47 -5.71
N ALA A 350 8.37 -13.66 -6.63
CA ALA A 350 9.07 -12.51 -7.20
C ALA A 350 8.26 -11.24 -6.96
N MET A 351 8.94 -10.10 -6.86
CA MET A 351 8.30 -8.78 -6.80
C MET A 351 8.01 -8.33 -8.23
N GLU A 352 6.75 -8.38 -8.63
CA GLU A 352 6.30 -7.92 -9.94
C GLU A 352 5.93 -6.44 -9.91
N ASN A 353 6.14 -5.74 -11.01
CA ASN A 353 5.70 -4.36 -11.14
C ASN A 353 4.17 -4.30 -11.18
N ALA A 354 3.62 -3.29 -10.53
CA ALA A 354 2.18 -3.04 -10.50
C ALA A 354 1.87 -1.55 -10.49
N VAL A 355 0.68 -1.18 -10.95
CA VAL A 355 0.17 0.19 -10.95
C VAL A 355 -1.06 0.25 -10.08
N GLY A 356 -0.95 0.97 -8.97
CA GLY A 356 -2.08 1.34 -8.12
C GLY A 356 -2.81 2.55 -8.69
N MET A 357 -4.13 2.50 -8.74
CA MET A 357 -4.97 3.58 -9.25
C MET A 357 -6.03 3.96 -8.22
N ALA A 358 -6.31 5.26 -8.11
CA ALA A 358 -7.45 5.79 -7.38
C ALA A 358 -8.26 6.68 -8.31
N ALA A 359 -9.58 6.55 -8.31
CA ALA A 359 -10.48 7.41 -9.06
C ALA A 359 -11.40 8.19 -8.13
N MET A 360 -11.88 9.35 -8.59
CA MET A 360 -12.79 10.19 -7.84
C MET A 360 -13.91 10.74 -8.73
N VAL A 361 -15.14 10.69 -8.20
CA VAL A 361 -16.33 11.32 -8.76
C VAL A 361 -16.93 12.27 -7.74
N LYS A 362 -17.21 13.51 -8.18
CA LYS A 362 -17.94 14.51 -7.42
C LYS A 362 -19.32 14.73 -8.06
N ALA A 363 -20.36 14.85 -7.24
CA ALA A 363 -21.67 15.26 -7.74
C ALA A 363 -21.75 16.79 -7.95
N ASP A 364 -22.53 17.23 -8.94
CA ASP A 364 -22.64 18.65 -9.30
C ASP A 364 -23.32 19.50 -8.21
N ARG A 365 -24.30 18.95 -7.47
CA ARG A 365 -24.93 19.55 -6.28
C ARG A 365 -25.86 18.55 -5.58
N LEU A 366 -25.84 18.55 -4.25
CA LEU A 366 -26.74 17.75 -3.43
C LEU A 366 -27.99 18.54 -3.02
N GLN A 367 -29.02 17.79 -2.61
CA GLN A 367 -30.22 18.31 -1.93
C GLN A 367 -29.92 18.72 -0.47
N MET A 368 -28.83 19.46 -0.20
CA MET A 368 -28.53 19.95 1.17
C MET A 368 -29.67 20.79 1.74
N GLN A 369 -30.46 21.43 0.87
CA GLN A 369 -31.69 22.11 1.25
C GLN A 369 -32.74 21.18 1.86
N VAL A 370 -32.80 19.91 1.46
CA VAL A 370 -33.71 18.91 2.05
C VAL A 370 -33.27 18.57 3.46
N ILE A 371 -31.98 18.31 3.68
CA ILE A 371 -31.42 18.08 5.01
C ILE A 371 -31.63 19.31 5.91
N ALA A 372 -31.39 20.51 5.40
CA ALA A 372 -31.63 21.75 6.15
C ALA A 372 -33.09 21.89 6.61
N ARG A 373 -34.06 21.67 5.70
CA ARG A 373 -35.49 21.74 6.02
C ARG A 373 -35.90 20.69 7.05
N GLU A 374 -35.40 19.46 6.91
CA GLU A 374 -35.72 18.36 7.82
C GLU A 374 -35.08 18.56 9.21
N LEU A 375 -33.83 19.03 9.25
CA LEU A 375 -33.17 19.44 10.50
C LEU A 375 -33.91 20.58 11.18
N SER A 376 -34.32 21.61 10.43
CA SER A 376 -35.06 22.75 10.97
C SER A 376 -36.41 22.32 11.56
N ALA A 377 -37.13 21.44 10.87
CA ALA A 377 -38.39 20.89 11.37
C ALA A 377 -38.21 20.04 12.64
N ARG A 378 -37.15 19.22 12.69
CA ARG A 378 -36.87 18.32 13.83
C ARG A 378 -36.35 19.05 15.06
N LEU A 379 -35.49 20.04 14.87
CA LEU A 379 -34.86 20.80 15.96
C LEU A 379 -35.65 22.07 16.33
N GLN A 380 -36.71 22.41 15.59
CA GLN A 380 -37.49 23.64 15.78
C GLN A 380 -36.60 24.90 15.82
N THR A 381 -35.52 24.88 15.03
CA THR A 381 -34.46 25.90 14.99
C THR A 381 -34.22 26.34 13.55
N GLU A 382 -33.82 27.59 13.33
CA GLU A 382 -33.44 28.05 11.99
C GLU A 382 -32.18 27.32 11.50
N VAL A 383 -32.26 26.67 10.34
CA VAL A 383 -31.13 26.01 9.69
C VAL A 383 -30.88 26.65 8.33
N VAL A 384 -29.72 27.28 8.18
CA VAL A 384 -29.27 27.95 6.97
C VAL A 384 -28.20 27.11 6.30
N VAL A 385 -28.31 26.91 4.99
CA VAL A 385 -27.21 26.37 4.19
C VAL A 385 -26.20 27.49 3.99
N GLY A 386 -25.07 27.39 4.68
CA GLY A 386 -23.93 28.29 4.60
C GLY A 386 -23.24 28.24 3.23
N GLY A 387 -22.35 29.21 3.00
CA GLY A 387 -21.66 29.40 1.73
C GLY A 387 -20.75 28.24 1.30
N VAL A 388 -20.05 28.43 0.19
CA VAL A 388 -19.19 27.42 -0.46
C VAL A 388 -18.19 26.81 0.54
N GLU A 389 -18.13 25.47 0.59
CA GLU A 389 -17.27 24.67 1.50
C GLU A 389 -15.81 25.16 1.51
N ALA A 390 -15.24 25.45 0.34
CA ALA A 390 -13.89 25.98 0.20
C ALA A 390 -13.67 27.32 0.93
N ASN A 391 -14.65 28.23 0.88
CA ASN A 391 -14.55 29.53 1.55
C ASN A 391 -14.57 29.35 3.07
N MET A 392 -15.42 28.44 3.56
CA MET A 392 -15.52 28.14 4.98
C MET A 392 -14.25 27.44 5.48
N ALA A 393 -13.70 26.51 4.68
CA ALA A 393 -12.44 25.84 4.98
C ALA A 393 -11.28 26.85 5.14
N ILE A 394 -11.13 27.81 4.20
CA ILE A 394 -10.12 28.87 4.28
C ILE A 394 -10.32 29.74 5.52
N ALA A 395 -11.56 30.18 5.79
CA ALA A 395 -11.86 31.00 6.96
C ALA A 395 -11.48 30.31 8.27
N GLY A 396 -11.75 29.01 8.38
CA GLY A 396 -11.30 28.20 9.52
C GLY A 396 -9.78 28.02 9.56
N ALA A 397 -9.15 27.72 8.43
CA ALA A 397 -7.70 27.52 8.36
C ALA A 397 -6.92 28.75 8.82
N LEU A 398 -7.37 29.97 8.46
CA LEU A 398 -6.77 31.24 8.86
C LEU A 398 -6.81 31.49 10.38
N THR A 399 -7.58 30.72 11.15
CA THR A 399 -7.53 30.75 12.61
C THR A 399 -6.35 29.97 13.19
N THR A 400 -5.57 29.28 12.36
CA THR A 400 -4.35 28.58 12.77
C THR A 400 -3.26 29.60 13.09
N PRO A 401 -2.65 29.56 14.30
CA PRO A 401 -1.59 30.49 14.66
C PRO A 401 -0.41 30.48 13.68
N GLY A 402 0.03 31.67 13.26
CA GLY A 402 1.23 31.84 12.43
C GLY A 402 1.02 31.65 10.91
N CYS A 403 -0.20 31.39 10.45
CA CYS A 403 -0.52 31.36 9.03
C CYS A 403 -1.21 32.66 8.56
N ALA A 404 -1.11 32.97 7.27
CA ALA A 404 -1.79 34.09 6.62
C ALA A 404 -1.99 33.80 5.12
N ALA A 405 -2.78 34.62 4.42
CA ALA A 405 -2.84 34.56 2.96
C ALA A 405 -1.52 35.05 2.33
N PRO A 406 -1.09 34.52 1.16
CA PRO A 406 -1.73 33.47 0.37
C PRO A 406 -1.57 32.08 1.03
N LEU A 407 -2.71 31.39 1.19
CA LEU A 407 -2.82 30.16 1.97
C LEU A 407 -3.53 29.07 1.18
N ALA A 408 -3.02 27.85 1.27
CA ALA A 408 -3.73 26.63 0.91
C ALA A 408 -4.17 25.87 2.16
N ILE A 409 -5.37 25.31 2.11
CA ILE A 409 -5.80 24.24 3.01
C ILE A 409 -5.89 22.96 2.20
N LEU A 410 -5.33 21.87 2.73
CA LEU A 410 -5.48 20.53 2.16
C LEU A 410 -6.19 19.62 3.16
N ASP A 411 -7.35 19.12 2.77
CA ASP A 411 -8.09 18.08 3.49
C ASP A 411 -7.64 16.70 3.01
N LEU A 412 -6.89 16.03 3.89
CA LEU A 412 -6.33 14.71 3.63
C LEU A 412 -7.32 13.64 4.12
N GLY A 413 -8.28 13.32 3.27
CA GLY A 413 -9.35 12.37 3.54
C GLY A 413 -8.95 10.89 3.39
N ALA A 414 -9.96 10.04 3.28
CA ALA A 414 -9.80 8.61 2.98
C ALA A 414 -9.88 8.33 1.46
N GLY A 415 -10.90 8.86 0.79
CA GLY A 415 -11.13 8.66 -0.65
C GLY A 415 -10.52 9.73 -1.56
N SER A 416 -10.44 10.97 -1.09
CA SER A 416 -9.97 12.14 -1.85
C SER A 416 -8.98 12.98 -1.06
N THR A 417 -8.16 13.73 -1.79
CA THR A 417 -7.38 14.85 -1.28
C THR A 417 -7.99 16.13 -1.83
N ASP A 418 -8.61 16.92 -0.97
CA ASP A 418 -9.29 18.14 -1.37
C ASP A 418 -8.44 19.35 -1.01
N ALA A 419 -8.39 20.35 -1.87
CA ALA A 419 -7.59 21.54 -1.66
C ALA A 419 -8.40 22.80 -1.94
N ALA A 420 -8.24 23.81 -1.10
CA ALA A 420 -8.75 25.15 -1.36
C ALA A 420 -7.63 26.17 -1.11
N ILE A 421 -7.58 27.23 -1.92
CA ILE A 421 -6.59 28.29 -1.80
C ILE A 421 -7.23 29.63 -1.84
N VAL A 422 -6.65 30.55 -1.08
CA VAL A 422 -6.87 31.98 -1.16
C VAL A 422 -5.58 32.65 -1.63
N ASN A 423 -5.65 33.40 -2.71
CA ASN A 423 -4.52 34.21 -3.19
C ASN A 423 -4.39 35.51 -2.38
N ALA A 424 -3.39 36.34 -2.71
CA ALA A 424 -3.16 37.61 -2.02
C ALA A 424 -4.32 38.61 -2.21
N GLU A 425 -5.07 38.49 -3.30
CA GLU A 425 -6.22 39.30 -3.64
C GLU A 425 -7.54 38.81 -3.01
N GLY A 426 -7.51 37.69 -2.27
CA GLY A 426 -8.69 37.11 -1.61
C GLY A 426 -9.57 36.24 -2.51
N GLN A 427 -9.16 35.96 -3.74
CA GLN A 427 -9.84 35.03 -4.64
C GLN A 427 -9.62 33.59 -4.19
N ILE A 428 -10.71 32.83 -4.13
CA ILE A 428 -10.70 31.44 -3.67
C ILE A 428 -10.88 30.47 -4.84
N THR A 429 -10.03 29.45 -4.89
CA THR A 429 -10.11 28.34 -5.86
C THR A 429 -10.06 27.01 -5.13
N ALA A 430 -10.79 26.01 -5.63
CA ALA A 430 -10.82 24.68 -5.03
C ALA A 430 -10.58 23.59 -6.08
N VAL A 431 -9.93 22.50 -5.65
CA VAL A 431 -9.62 21.32 -6.45
C VAL A 431 -9.89 20.08 -5.61
N HIS A 432 -10.38 19.03 -6.25
CA HIS A 432 -10.61 17.72 -5.65
C HIS A 432 -9.77 16.71 -6.41
N LEU A 433 -8.93 15.94 -5.72
CA LEU A 433 -8.06 14.94 -6.32
C LEU A 433 -8.39 13.54 -5.81
N ALA A 434 -8.27 12.56 -6.70
CA ALA A 434 -8.34 11.16 -6.35
C ALA A 434 -7.08 10.71 -5.60
N GLY A 435 -7.25 9.71 -4.73
CA GLY A 435 -6.15 9.13 -3.97
C GLY A 435 -5.95 9.85 -2.64
N ALA A 436 -6.23 9.13 -1.56
CA ALA A 436 -5.88 9.55 -0.22
C ALA A 436 -5.64 8.32 0.66
N GLY A 437 -6.14 8.30 1.89
CA GLY A 437 -5.86 7.26 2.87
C GLY A 437 -6.13 5.81 2.41
N ASN A 438 -7.18 5.58 1.62
CA ASN A 438 -7.53 4.24 1.12
C ASN A 438 -6.50 3.72 0.11
N MET A 439 -5.95 4.60 -0.72
CA MET A 439 -4.92 4.24 -1.70
C MET A 439 -3.61 3.89 -0.99
N VAL A 440 -3.25 4.62 0.07
CA VAL A 440 -2.08 4.29 0.90
C VAL A 440 -2.21 2.90 1.50
N SER A 441 -3.37 2.57 2.06
CA SER A 441 -3.61 1.25 2.66
C SER A 441 -3.60 0.13 1.63
N LEU A 442 -4.13 0.38 0.43
CA LEU A 442 -4.01 -0.55 -0.70
C LEU A 442 -2.55 -0.78 -1.08
N LEU A 443 -1.74 0.29 -1.24
CA LEU A 443 -0.33 0.16 -1.59
C LEU A 443 0.46 -0.64 -0.55
N ILE A 444 0.22 -0.40 0.74
CA ILE A 444 0.84 -1.16 1.84
C ILE A 444 0.42 -2.63 1.78
N LYS A 445 -0.89 -2.90 1.62
CA LYS A 445 -1.42 -4.27 1.49
C LYS A 445 -0.76 -5.00 0.34
N THR A 446 -0.70 -4.37 -0.83
CA THR A 446 -0.20 -4.95 -2.06
C THR A 446 1.30 -5.25 -1.98
N GLU A 447 2.13 -4.29 -1.59
CA GLU A 447 3.59 -4.47 -1.63
C GLU A 447 4.09 -5.43 -0.54
N LEU A 448 3.43 -5.48 0.62
CA LEU A 448 3.76 -6.42 1.67
C LEU A 448 3.08 -7.79 1.51
N GLY A 449 2.18 -7.95 0.52
CA GLY A 449 1.43 -9.19 0.32
C GLY A 449 0.52 -9.53 1.51
N LEU A 450 -0.14 -8.53 2.10
CA LEU A 450 -1.06 -8.73 3.23
C LEU A 450 -2.41 -9.23 2.73
N GLU A 451 -3.03 -10.12 3.50
CA GLU A 451 -4.36 -10.66 3.18
C GLU A 451 -5.47 -9.62 3.39
N ASP A 452 -5.41 -8.87 4.49
CA ASP A 452 -6.46 -7.95 4.93
C ASP A 452 -6.07 -6.47 4.80
N LEU A 453 -7.03 -5.65 4.36
CA LEU A 453 -6.89 -4.20 4.27
C LEU A 453 -6.89 -3.55 5.66
N SER A 454 -7.57 -4.13 6.65
CA SER A 454 -7.62 -3.57 8.02
C SER A 454 -6.25 -3.64 8.70
N LEU A 455 -5.50 -4.72 8.48
CA LEU A 455 -4.10 -4.82 8.93
C LEU A 455 -3.22 -3.75 8.24
N ALA A 456 -3.39 -3.53 6.94
CA ALA A 456 -2.66 -2.48 6.23
C ALA A 456 -3.02 -1.07 6.74
N GLU A 457 -4.29 -0.83 7.06
CA GLU A 457 -4.77 0.42 7.67
C GLU A 457 -4.17 0.65 9.07
N ALA A 458 -4.02 -0.42 9.86
CA ALA A 458 -3.36 -0.35 11.17
C ALA A 458 -1.87 -0.05 11.02
N ILE A 459 -1.16 -0.78 10.14
CA ILE A 459 0.25 -0.54 9.83
C ILE A 459 0.47 0.90 9.37
N LYS A 460 -0.45 1.45 8.56
CA LYS A 460 -0.40 2.85 8.12
C LYS A 460 -0.36 3.83 9.31
N LYS A 461 -1.19 3.62 10.33
CA LYS A 461 -1.45 4.60 11.40
C LYS A 461 -0.56 4.44 12.63
N TYR A 462 -0.04 3.23 12.87
CA TYR A 462 0.65 2.90 14.12
C TYR A 462 2.15 2.66 13.90
N PRO A 463 3.00 3.06 14.86
CA PRO A 463 4.42 2.76 14.83
C PRO A 463 4.66 1.25 15.06
N LEU A 464 5.83 0.79 14.61
CA LEU A 464 6.25 -0.61 14.69
C LEU A 464 7.29 -0.83 15.79
N ALA A 465 7.35 -2.07 16.27
CA ALA A 465 8.45 -2.56 17.08
C ALA A 465 8.78 -4.02 16.72
N LYS A 466 10.00 -4.44 17.02
CA LYS A 466 10.45 -5.83 16.92
C LYS A 466 10.54 -6.42 18.31
N VAL A 467 9.82 -7.50 18.57
CA VAL A 467 9.96 -8.25 19.81
C VAL A 467 11.28 -9.03 19.76
N GLU A 468 12.19 -8.75 20.68
CA GLU A 468 13.51 -9.39 20.76
C GLU A 468 13.56 -10.48 21.83
N SER A 469 12.81 -10.31 22.92
CA SER A 469 12.71 -11.28 24.00
C SER A 469 11.31 -11.25 24.62
N LEU A 470 11.05 -12.11 25.61
CA LEU A 470 9.81 -12.07 26.39
C LEU A 470 9.68 -10.83 27.28
N PHE A 471 10.73 -10.00 27.41
CA PHE A 471 10.72 -8.83 28.28
C PHE A 471 11.18 -7.55 27.57
N SER A 472 11.46 -7.59 26.27
CA SER A 472 11.95 -6.43 25.54
C SER A 472 11.50 -6.36 24.10
N ILE A 473 11.22 -5.13 23.67
CA ILE A 473 10.99 -4.78 22.27
C ILE A 473 11.97 -3.69 21.83
N ARG A 474 12.33 -3.69 20.55
CA ARG A 474 13.03 -2.59 19.89
C ARG A 474 12.05 -1.80 19.03
N HIS A 475 11.83 -0.54 19.39
CA HIS A 475 11.01 0.40 18.61
C HIS A 475 11.63 0.71 17.26
N GLU A 476 10.82 1.14 16.29
CA GLU A 476 11.31 1.52 14.96
C GLU A 476 12.27 2.73 14.94
N ASN A 477 12.33 3.48 16.04
CA ASN A 477 13.31 4.56 16.25
C ASN A 477 14.66 4.05 16.85
N GLY A 478 14.78 2.74 17.07
CA GLY A 478 15.97 2.07 17.61
C GLY A 478 16.02 1.96 19.13
N ALA A 479 15.14 2.65 19.87
CA ALA A 479 15.07 2.56 21.32
C ALA A 479 14.58 1.18 21.78
N VAL A 480 15.11 0.70 22.90
CA VAL A 480 14.69 -0.56 23.52
C VAL A 480 13.82 -0.25 24.72
N GLU A 481 12.66 -0.91 24.80
CA GLU A 481 11.74 -0.83 25.94
C GLU A 481 11.72 -2.18 26.67
N PHE A 482 11.81 -2.13 28.00
CA PHE A 482 11.75 -3.30 28.87
C PHE A 482 10.42 -3.36 29.61
N PHE A 483 9.84 -4.56 29.67
CA PHE A 483 8.57 -4.83 30.35
C PHE A 483 8.82 -5.49 31.70
N ARG A 484 8.01 -5.14 32.70
CA ARG A 484 8.05 -5.79 34.03
C ARG A 484 7.45 -7.18 34.01
N GLU A 485 6.50 -7.40 33.11
CA GLU A 485 5.79 -8.67 32.92
C GLU A 485 6.19 -9.29 31.60
N ALA A 486 6.10 -10.62 31.52
CA ALA A 486 6.42 -11.34 30.30
C ALA A 486 5.37 -11.03 29.21
N LEU A 487 5.84 -10.76 28.01
CA LEU A 487 5.02 -10.56 26.83
C LEU A 487 4.30 -11.86 26.43
N SER A 488 3.16 -11.70 25.76
CA SER A 488 2.41 -12.82 25.21
C SER A 488 3.27 -13.65 24.24
N PRO A 489 3.22 -15.00 24.29
CA PRO A 489 3.89 -15.85 23.31
C PRO A 489 3.48 -15.55 21.86
N ALA A 490 2.28 -15.01 21.64
CA ALA A 490 1.77 -14.69 20.30
C ALA A 490 2.58 -13.59 19.58
N VAL A 491 3.25 -12.71 20.34
CA VAL A 491 4.10 -11.63 19.79
C VAL A 491 5.58 -12.01 19.75
N PHE A 492 5.96 -13.16 20.32
CA PHE A 492 7.36 -13.55 20.45
C PHE A 492 8.06 -13.59 19.09
N ALA A 493 9.22 -12.92 19.01
CA ALA A 493 10.02 -12.80 17.81
C ALA A 493 9.31 -12.20 16.57
N LYS A 494 8.08 -11.68 16.68
CA LYS A 494 7.38 -11.02 15.56
C LYS A 494 7.67 -9.53 15.49
N VAL A 495 7.38 -8.95 14.33
CA VAL A 495 7.16 -7.50 14.22
C VAL A 495 5.75 -7.23 14.73
N VAL A 496 5.59 -6.18 15.52
CA VAL A 496 4.31 -5.74 16.08
C VAL A 496 4.05 -4.29 15.68
N TYR A 497 2.79 -3.90 15.59
CA TYR A 497 2.40 -2.49 15.66
C TYR A 497 1.85 -2.17 17.05
N ILE A 498 2.03 -0.92 17.48
CA ILE A 498 1.65 -0.47 18.83
C ILE A 498 0.37 0.35 18.74
N LYS A 499 -0.73 -0.19 19.27
CA LYS A 499 -2.02 0.48 19.32
C LYS A 499 -2.40 0.73 20.77
N GLU A 500 -2.34 1.99 21.20
CA GLU A 500 -2.75 2.40 22.56
C GLU A 500 -2.01 1.63 23.68
N GLY A 501 -0.75 1.27 23.43
CA GLY A 501 0.09 0.48 24.34
C GLY A 501 0.00 -1.03 24.13
N GLU A 502 -0.99 -1.53 23.40
CA GLU A 502 -1.09 -2.94 23.04
C GLU A 502 -0.15 -3.30 21.87
N LEU A 503 0.58 -4.40 22.03
CA LEU A 503 1.45 -4.97 21.00
C LEU A 503 0.64 -5.96 20.16
N VAL A 504 0.37 -5.60 18.90
CA VAL A 504 -0.40 -6.47 18.00
C VAL A 504 0.54 -7.11 16.97
N PRO A 505 0.59 -8.45 16.86
CA PRO A 505 1.50 -9.13 15.96
C PRO A 505 1.13 -8.92 14.49
N ILE A 506 2.15 -8.81 13.65
CA ILE A 506 2.03 -8.79 12.20
C ILE A 506 2.49 -10.15 11.67
N ASP A 507 1.54 -10.94 11.17
CA ASP A 507 1.82 -12.22 10.53
C ASP A 507 2.31 -12.02 9.09
N ASN A 508 3.55 -11.55 8.96
CA ASN A 508 4.22 -11.34 7.68
C ASN A 508 5.72 -11.60 7.83
N ALA A 509 6.34 -12.14 6.79
CA ALA A 509 7.78 -12.44 6.78
C ALA A 509 8.67 -11.18 6.62
N SER A 510 8.10 -10.06 6.21
CA SER A 510 8.86 -8.82 5.98
C SER A 510 9.46 -8.31 7.29
N PRO A 511 10.74 -7.94 7.31
CA PRO A 511 11.36 -7.33 8.47
C PRO A 511 10.76 -5.94 8.75
N LEU A 512 10.93 -5.46 9.98
CA LEU A 512 10.42 -4.17 10.44
C LEU A 512 10.82 -3.02 9.49
N GLU A 513 12.07 -3.02 9.04
CA GLU A 513 12.62 -1.98 8.17
C GLU A 513 11.92 -1.95 6.81
N LYS A 514 11.58 -3.11 6.24
CA LYS A 514 10.85 -3.21 4.98
C LYS A 514 9.41 -2.72 5.15
N ILE A 515 8.72 -3.12 6.23
CA ILE A 515 7.35 -2.65 6.51
C ILE A 515 7.32 -1.13 6.69
N ARG A 516 8.27 -0.58 7.46
CA ARG A 516 8.42 0.87 7.65
C ARG A 516 8.70 1.60 6.34
N LEU A 517 9.60 1.06 5.52
CA LEU A 517 9.95 1.64 4.22
C LEU A 517 8.71 1.71 3.31
N VAL A 518 7.97 0.61 3.17
CA VAL A 518 6.75 0.55 2.35
C VAL A 518 5.68 1.51 2.90
N ARG A 519 5.47 1.54 4.21
CA ARG A 519 4.52 2.46 4.86
C ARG A 519 4.81 3.92 4.49
N ARG A 520 6.06 4.36 4.63
CA ARG A 520 6.46 5.74 4.34
C ARG A 520 6.40 6.06 2.85
N GLN A 521 6.89 5.16 2.00
CA GLN A 521 6.83 5.34 0.54
C GLN A 521 5.40 5.40 0.03
N ALA A 522 4.48 4.57 0.55
CA ALA A 522 3.07 4.63 0.17
C ALA A 522 2.43 5.98 0.53
N LYS A 523 2.71 6.51 1.72
CA LYS A 523 2.26 7.85 2.16
C LYS A 523 2.80 8.95 1.26
N GLU A 524 4.10 8.92 0.96
CA GLU A 524 4.77 9.91 0.12
C GLU A 524 4.23 9.89 -1.32
N LYS A 525 4.20 8.70 -1.96
CA LYS A 525 3.72 8.52 -3.33
C LYS A 525 2.29 9.00 -3.55
N VAL A 526 1.44 8.97 -2.51
CA VAL A 526 0.05 9.46 -2.59
C VAL A 526 -0.04 10.92 -2.17
N PHE A 527 0.25 11.23 -0.90
CA PHE A 527 -0.05 12.53 -0.33
C PHE A 527 0.90 13.62 -0.77
N VAL A 528 2.21 13.37 -0.84
CA VAL A 528 3.16 14.38 -1.34
C VAL A 528 2.89 14.67 -2.80
N THR A 529 2.67 13.63 -3.61
CA THR A 529 2.27 13.79 -5.02
C THR A 529 1.00 14.62 -5.16
N ASN A 530 -0.05 14.32 -4.41
CA ASN A 530 -1.30 15.08 -4.48
C ASN A 530 -1.19 16.49 -3.93
N CYS A 531 -0.37 16.73 -2.90
CA CYS A 531 -0.07 18.09 -2.45
C CYS A 531 0.55 18.90 -3.58
N LEU A 532 1.59 18.38 -4.23
CA LEU A 532 2.24 19.08 -5.34
C LEU A 532 1.31 19.26 -6.55
N ARG A 533 0.48 18.25 -6.86
CA ARG A 533 -0.54 18.35 -7.93
C ARG A 533 -1.56 19.43 -7.63
N ALA A 534 -2.13 19.41 -6.42
CA ALA A 534 -3.12 20.37 -5.99
C ALA A 534 -2.57 21.79 -6.09
N LEU A 535 -1.42 22.06 -5.45
CA LEU A 535 -0.77 23.37 -5.41
C LEU A 535 -0.37 23.91 -6.79
N ARG A 536 -0.06 23.04 -7.76
CA ARG A 536 0.21 23.46 -9.15
C ARG A 536 -1.06 23.83 -9.91
N GLN A 537 -2.18 23.15 -9.68
CA GLN A 537 -3.42 23.36 -10.44
C GLN A 537 -4.16 24.66 -10.05
N VAL A 538 -4.07 24.99 -8.78
CA VAL A 538 -4.65 26.16 -8.11
C VAL A 538 -3.77 27.42 -8.18
N SER A 539 -2.46 27.28 -8.42
CA SER A 539 -1.57 28.43 -8.58
C SER A 539 -1.79 29.05 -9.97
N PRO A 540 -2.07 30.37 -10.08
CA PRO A 540 -2.31 31.02 -11.38
C PRO A 540 -1.19 30.83 -12.40
N GLY A 541 0.07 30.74 -11.93
CA GLY A 541 1.25 30.51 -12.78
C GLY A 541 1.76 29.06 -12.77
N GLY A 542 1.09 28.15 -12.06
CA GLY A 542 1.57 26.78 -11.81
C GLY A 542 2.78 26.69 -10.88
N SER A 543 3.19 27.82 -10.30
CA SER A 543 4.30 27.92 -9.35
C SER A 543 3.80 27.66 -7.93
N ILE A 544 4.33 26.61 -7.30
CA ILE A 544 4.04 26.27 -5.90
C ILE A 544 4.52 27.37 -4.94
N ARG A 545 5.54 28.15 -5.34
CA ARG A 545 6.13 29.22 -4.52
C ARG A 545 5.20 30.41 -4.33
N ASP A 546 4.13 30.49 -5.11
CA ASP A 546 3.15 31.57 -5.02
C ASP A 546 2.27 31.43 -3.77
N ILE A 547 2.34 30.27 -3.11
CA ILE A 547 1.61 29.92 -1.89
C ILE A 547 2.62 29.97 -0.74
N ALA A 548 2.36 30.80 0.26
CA ALA A 548 3.28 30.96 1.39
C ALA A 548 3.00 29.92 2.48
N PHE A 549 1.73 29.61 2.72
CA PHE A 549 1.28 28.75 3.82
C PHE A 549 0.40 27.61 3.33
N VAL A 550 0.62 26.43 3.89
CA VAL A 550 -0.15 25.21 3.63
C VAL A 550 -0.60 24.61 4.97
N VAL A 551 -1.91 24.59 5.19
CA VAL A 551 -2.53 24.05 6.40
C VAL A 551 -3.12 22.68 6.09
N LEU A 552 -2.63 21.64 6.77
CA LEU A 552 -3.08 20.27 6.59
C LEU A 552 -4.21 19.96 7.58
N VAL A 553 -5.38 19.57 7.06
CA VAL A 553 -6.55 19.15 7.85
C VAL A 553 -7.03 17.76 7.43
N GLY A 554 -8.02 17.24 8.13
CA GLY A 554 -8.62 15.94 7.80
C GLY A 554 -8.03 14.77 8.57
N GLY A 555 -8.63 13.60 8.36
CA GLY A 555 -8.30 12.39 9.13
C GLY A 555 -6.84 11.95 8.98
N SER A 556 -6.30 12.00 7.76
CA SER A 556 -4.91 11.59 7.48
C SER A 556 -3.89 12.63 7.93
N SER A 557 -4.31 13.86 8.24
CA SER A 557 -3.43 14.88 8.84
C SER A 557 -3.13 14.64 10.32
N LEU A 558 -3.83 13.71 10.99
CA LEU A 558 -3.48 13.22 12.34
C LEU A 558 -2.41 12.13 12.33
N ASP A 559 -2.04 11.61 11.17
CA ASP A 559 -0.99 10.60 11.05
C ASP A 559 0.35 11.17 11.55
N PHE A 560 1.15 10.31 12.17
CA PHE A 560 2.42 10.73 12.79
C PHE A 560 3.55 10.98 11.77
N GLU A 561 3.37 10.60 10.49
CA GLU A 561 4.38 10.76 9.43
C GLU A 561 3.89 11.67 8.29
N ILE A 562 2.63 11.60 7.88
CA ILE A 562 2.12 12.31 6.69
C ILE A 562 2.38 13.82 6.75
N PRO A 563 2.05 14.55 7.84
CA PRO A 563 2.32 15.98 7.92
C PRO A 563 3.81 16.29 7.76
N GLN A 564 4.69 15.50 8.38
CA GLN A 564 6.14 15.70 8.31
C GLN A 564 6.69 15.44 6.90
N LEU A 565 6.19 14.40 6.22
CA LEU A 565 6.55 14.10 4.82
C LEU A 565 6.17 15.26 3.89
N ILE A 566 4.99 15.84 4.09
CA ILE A 566 4.53 16.99 3.29
C ILE A 566 5.34 18.25 3.64
N THR A 567 5.59 18.51 4.93
CA THR A 567 6.43 19.64 5.39
C THR A 567 7.82 19.56 4.76
N GLU A 568 8.47 18.41 4.81
CA GLU A 568 9.80 18.20 4.22
C GLU A 568 9.78 18.47 2.71
N ALA A 569 8.80 17.89 1.99
CA ALA A 569 8.69 18.07 0.54
C ALA A 569 8.45 19.52 0.13
N LEU A 570 7.58 20.24 0.84
CA LEU A 570 7.23 21.64 0.54
C LEU A 570 8.29 22.65 1.01
N SER A 571 9.13 22.28 1.99
CA SER A 571 10.24 23.13 2.44
C SER A 571 11.23 23.47 1.31
N HIS A 572 11.44 22.56 0.35
CA HIS A 572 12.25 22.79 -0.84
C HIS A 572 11.72 23.92 -1.75
N TYR A 573 10.43 24.26 -1.60
CA TYR A 573 9.79 25.37 -2.31
C TYR A 573 9.74 26.66 -1.48
N GLY A 574 10.22 26.64 -0.23
CA GLY A 574 10.10 27.77 0.69
C GLY A 574 8.69 27.97 1.24
N VAL A 575 7.83 26.94 1.12
CA VAL A 575 6.44 26.98 1.58
C VAL A 575 6.35 26.45 3.00
N VAL A 576 5.69 27.20 3.88
CA VAL A 576 5.43 26.75 5.26
C VAL A 576 4.26 25.77 5.23
N ALA A 577 4.52 24.50 5.50
CA ALA A 577 3.49 23.47 5.54
C ALA A 577 3.48 22.74 6.87
N GLY A 578 2.29 22.41 7.38
CA GLY A 578 2.17 21.66 8.61
C GLY A 578 0.75 21.31 9.00
N GLN A 579 0.63 20.50 10.04
CA GLN A 579 -0.65 20.15 10.64
C GLN A 579 -1.36 21.42 11.13
N GLY A 580 -2.61 21.60 10.72
CA GLY A 580 -3.42 22.72 11.17
C GLY A 580 -3.67 22.68 12.67
N ASN A 581 -3.92 23.86 13.24
CA ASN A 581 -4.35 23.99 14.62
C ASN A 581 -5.45 25.04 14.69
N ILE A 582 -6.64 24.65 14.25
CA ILE A 582 -7.78 25.55 14.11
C ILE A 582 -8.09 26.17 15.48
N ARG A 583 -8.26 27.50 15.50
CA ARG A 583 -8.47 28.32 16.70
C ARG A 583 -7.36 28.20 17.76
N GLY A 584 -6.23 27.58 17.42
CA GLY A 584 -5.15 27.28 18.34
C GLY A 584 -5.42 26.10 19.29
N THR A 585 -6.57 25.43 19.17
CA THR A 585 -7.01 24.39 20.14
C THR A 585 -7.49 23.09 19.53
N GLU A 586 -7.98 23.07 18.29
CA GLU A 586 -8.68 21.91 17.72
C GLU A 586 -7.76 20.93 16.98
N GLY A 587 -6.49 21.29 16.74
CA GLY A 587 -5.63 20.55 15.83
C GLY A 587 -6.15 20.63 14.38
N PRO A 588 -5.90 19.60 13.53
CA PRO A 588 -6.20 19.62 12.10
C PRO A 588 -7.66 19.28 11.78
N ARG A 589 -8.59 19.77 12.60
CA ARG A 589 -10.04 19.52 12.52
C ARG A 589 -10.80 20.83 12.57
N ASN A 590 -12.10 20.76 12.32
CA ASN A 590 -13.07 21.82 12.58
C ASN A 590 -12.94 23.07 11.70
N ALA A 591 -12.16 23.02 10.61
CA ALA A 591 -11.92 24.17 9.74
C ALA A 591 -13.23 24.68 9.10
N VAL A 592 -13.98 23.81 8.42
CA VAL A 592 -15.24 24.20 7.76
C VAL A 592 -16.29 24.62 8.80
N ALA A 593 -16.46 23.86 9.89
CA ALA A 593 -17.40 24.19 10.96
C ALA A 593 -17.09 25.56 11.60
N THR A 594 -15.81 25.86 11.84
CA THR A 594 -15.35 27.18 12.31
C THR A 594 -15.68 28.28 11.29
N GLY A 595 -15.40 28.06 10.00
CA GLY A 595 -15.71 29.02 8.95
C GLY A 595 -17.20 29.33 8.82
N LEU A 596 -18.06 28.29 8.89
CA LEU A 596 -19.51 28.45 8.89
C LEU A 596 -20.00 29.28 10.06
N LEU A 597 -19.41 29.10 11.23
CA LEU A 597 -19.76 29.87 12.41
C LEU A 597 -19.32 31.33 12.27
N LEU A 598 -18.11 31.60 11.78
CA LEU A 598 -17.64 32.97 11.51
C LEU A 598 -18.56 33.69 10.51
N ALA A 599 -18.96 33.01 9.45
CA ALA A 599 -19.93 33.53 8.48
C ALA A 599 -21.33 33.73 9.09
N GLY A 600 -21.74 32.81 9.98
CA GLY A 600 -23.03 32.86 10.67
C GLY A 600 -23.13 33.96 11.72
N GLN A 601 -22.01 34.43 12.28
CA GLN A 601 -21.97 35.58 13.21
C GLN A 601 -22.02 36.93 12.49
N ALA A 602 -21.54 36.99 11.25
CA ALA A 602 -21.59 38.20 10.42
C ALA A 602 -22.97 38.46 9.79
N ASN A 603 -23.82 37.41 9.73
CA ASN A 603 -25.18 37.41 9.18
C ASN A 603 -26.23 37.32 10.28
#